data_AF-A0A6G5QEN3-F1
#
_entry.id   AF-A0A6G5QEN3-F1
#
_cell.length_a   1.000
_cell.length_b   1.000
_cell.length_c   1.000
_cell.angle_alpha   90.00
_cell.angle_beta   90.00
_cell.angle_gamma   90.00
#
_symmetry.space_group_name_H-M   'P 1'
#
loop_
_entity.id
_entity.type
_entity.pdbx_description
1 polymer ?
#
loop_
_entity_poly.entity_id
_entity_poly.type
_entity_poly.pdbx_seq_one_letter_code
_entity_poly.pdbx_strand_id
1 'polypeptide(L)'
;MQWQFDYIRSNIKPQTIRQISQLDDESLVLVMAGLICKLVGGLKYVPNKRYKSQLAKELIMAKYPKWRVLELAEIGERTYFNILKRIKDGKS
;
A
#
# COMPACT_ATOMS: atom_id res chain seq x y z
N MET A 1 16.08 -5.81 0.27
CA MET A 1 14.64 -5.68 0.59
C MET A 1 14.03 -4.34 0.14
N GLN A 2 14.78 -3.22 0.15
CA GLN A 2 14.28 -1.92 -0.31
C GLN A 2 13.96 -1.87 -1.81
N TRP A 3 14.87 -2.40 -2.65
CA TRP A 3 14.73 -2.38 -4.11
C TRP A 3 13.50 -3.15 -4.62
N GLN A 4 13.07 -4.23 -3.95
CA GLN A 4 11.92 -5.04 -4.37
C GLN A 4 10.61 -4.26 -4.20
N PHE A 5 10.49 -3.52 -3.09
CA PHE A 5 9.36 -2.64 -2.84
C PHE A 5 9.33 -1.49 -3.83
N ASP A 6 10.48 -0.83 -4.04
CA ASP A 6 10.58 0.29 -4.97
C ASP A 6 10.31 -0.17 -6.41
N TYR A 7 10.73 -1.39 -6.77
CA TYR A 7 10.41 -2.03 -8.05
C TYR A 7 8.90 -2.25 -8.22
N ILE A 8 8.22 -2.90 -7.27
CA ILE A 8 6.77 -3.10 -7.35
C ILE A 8 6.05 -1.74 -7.44
N ARG A 9 6.41 -0.82 -6.54
CA ARG A 9 5.78 0.51 -6.48
C ARG A 9 5.92 1.29 -7.79
N SER A 10 7.08 1.20 -8.45
CA SER A 10 7.34 1.89 -9.72
C SER A 10 6.60 1.25 -10.91
N ASN A 11 6.19 -0.02 -10.79
CA ASN A 11 5.48 -0.75 -11.84
C ASN A 11 3.95 -0.71 -11.70
N ILE A 12 3.42 -0.29 -10.53
CA ILE A 12 1.98 -0.08 -10.35
C ILE A 12 1.59 1.27 -10.96
N LYS A 13 0.76 1.25 -12.01
CA LYS A 13 0.19 2.44 -12.65
C LYS A 13 -1.21 2.73 -12.09
N PRO A 14 -1.42 3.79 -11.31
CA PRO A 14 -2.72 4.08 -10.68
C PRO A 14 -3.87 4.23 -11.69
N GLN A 15 -3.59 4.76 -12.88
CA GLN A 15 -4.59 4.87 -13.95
C GLN A 15 -5.11 3.50 -14.38
N THR A 16 -4.20 2.52 -14.54
CA THR A 16 -4.58 1.15 -14.86
C THR A 16 -5.43 0.55 -13.74
N ILE A 17 -5.08 0.78 -12.47
CA ILE A 17 -5.88 0.30 -11.33
C ILE A 17 -7.30 0.89 -11.32
N ARG A 18 -7.44 2.19 -11.62
CA ARG A 18 -8.77 2.85 -11.69
C ARG A 18 -9.62 2.38 -12.87
N GLN A 19 -8.99 1.99 -13.97
CA GLN A 19 -9.69 1.46 -15.14
C GLN A 19 -10.19 0.03 -14.85
N ILE A 20 -9.35 -0.82 -14.27
CA ILE A 20 -9.74 -2.20 -13.95
C ILE A 20 -10.77 -2.25 -12.81
N SER A 21 -10.77 -1.26 -11.90
CA SER A 21 -11.79 -1.19 -10.83
C SER A 21 -13.21 -0.89 -11.33
N GLN A 22 -13.38 -0.63 -12.63
CA GLN A 22 -14.70 -0.48 -13.27
C GLN A 22 -15.24 -1.80 -13.82
N LEU A 23 -14.43 -2.86 -13.81
CA LEU A 23 -14.85 -4.20 -14.24
C LEU A 23 -15.78 -4.84 -13.20
N ASP A 24 -16.53 -5.85 -13.62
CA ASP A 24 -17.23 -6.75 -12.69
C ASP A 24 -16.23 -7.53 -11.81
N ASP A 25 -16.72 -8.06 -10.69
CA ASP A 25 -15.89 -8.69 -9.66
C ASP A 25 -15.03 -9.84 -10.20
N GLU A 26 -15.58 -10.68 -11.08
CA GLU A 26 -14.85 -11.82 -11.66
C GLU A 26 -13.74 -11.35 -12.60
N SER A 27 -14.07 -10.41 -13.50
CA SER A 27 -13.09 -9.79 -14.39
C SER A 27 -11.99 -9.05 -13.63
N LEU A 28 -12.34 -8.34 -12.55
CA LEU A 28 -11.40 -7.65 -11.69
C LEU A 28 -10.42 -8.63 -11.01
N VAL A 29 -10.94 -9.73 -10.46
CA VAL A 29 -10.12 -10.77 -9.81
C VAL A 29 -9.12 -11.37 -10.80
N LEU A 30 -9.56 -11.74 -12.01
CA LEU A 30 -8.70 -12.31 -13.05
C LEU A 30 -7.57 -11.34 -13.47
N VAL A 31 -7.92 -10.07 -13.68
CA VAL A 31 -6.94 -9.04 -14.09
C VAL A 31 -5.94 -8.76 -12.97
N MET A 32 -6.40 -8.67 -11.72
CA MET A 32 -5.54 -8.48 -10.56
C MET A 32 -4.60 -9.67 -10.34
N ALA A 33 -5.09 -10.91 -10.50
CA ALA A 33 -4.26 -12.11 -10.43
C ALA A 33 -3.15 -12.09 -11.49
N GLY A 34 -3.48 -11.74 -12.73
CA GLY A 34 -2.49 -11.59 -13.81
C GLY A 34 -1.45 -10.50 -13.53
N LEU A 35 -1.89 -9.35 -13.01
CA LEU A 35 -1.00 -8.25 -12.62
C LEU A 35 -0.04 -8.67 -11.50
N ILE A 36 -0.56 -9.32 -10.45
CA ILE A 36 0.22 -9.82 -9.32
C ILE A 36 1.24 -10.86 -9.80
N CYS A 37 0.84 -11.84 -10.61
CA CYS A 37 1.75 -12.85 -11.16
C CYS A 37 2.87 -12.21 -11.98
N LYS A 38 2.57 -11.19 -12.80
CA LYS A 38 3.58 -10.45 -13.56
C LYS A 38 4.55 -9.68 -12.66
N LEU A 39 4.06 -9.09 -11.58
CA LEU A 39 4.87 -8.33 -10.62
C LEU A 39 5.72 -9.25 -9.71
N VAL A 40 5.18 -10.41 -9.33
CA VAL A 40 5.74 -11.33 -8.34
C VAL A 40 6.59 -12.44 -8.98
N GLY A 41 6.45 -12.71 -10.28
CA GLY A 41 7.14 -13.80 -11.00
C GLY A 41 8.68 -13.83 -10.88
N GLY A 42 9.32 -12.79 -10.34
CA GLY A 42 10.75 -12.75 -10.00
C GLY A 42 11.08 -12.53 -8.51
N LEU A 43 10.11 -12.46 -7.60
CA LEU A 43 10.30 -12.03 -6.22
C LEU A 43 9.98 -13.13 -5.19
N LYS A 44 11.01 -13.61 -4.47
CA LYS A 44 10.88 -14.60 -3.38
C LYS A 44 10.27 -14.06 -2.08
N TYR A 45 10.27 -12.74 -1.85
CA TYR A 45 9.82 -12.15 -0.58
C TYR A 45 9.26 -10.74 -0.78
N VAL A 46 8.05 -10.48 -0.29
CA VAL A 46 7.39 -9.16 -0.32
C VAL A 46 7.43 -8.52 1.08
N PRO A 47 8.06 -7.34 1.25
CA PRO A 47 8.16 -6.69 2.56
C PRO A 47 6.82 -6.11 3.04
N ASN A 48 6.18 -6.79 4.01
CA ASN A 48 4.85 -6.44 4.51
C ASN A 48 4.85 -5.25 5.51
N LYS A 49 5.70 -5.30 6.54
CA LYS A 49 5.68 -4.30 7.64
C LYS A 49 6.01 -2.87 7.19
N ARG A 50 6.94 -2.74 6.24
CA ARG A 50 7.36 -1.43 5.68
C ARG A 50 6.25 -0.82 4.83
N TYR A 51 5.59 -1.63 4.00
CA TYR A 51 4.43 -1.21 3.22
C TYR A 51 3.33 -0.65 4.12
N LYS A 52 2.91 -1.39 5.15
CA LYS A 52 1.86 -0.96 6.09
C LYS A 52 2.18 0.38 6.75
N SER A 53 3.44 0.56 7.18
CA SER A 53 3.89 1.82 7.81
C SER A 53 3.89 3.00 6.82
N GLN A 54 4.31 2.76 5.57
CA GLN A 54 4.34 3.78 4.52
C GLN A 54 2.93 4.18 4.10
N LEU A 55 2.03 3.22 3.90
CA LEU A 55 0.62 3.46 3.58
C LEU A 55 -0.07 4.25 4.69
N ALA A 56 0.14 3.87 5.95
CA ALA A 56 -0.40 4.61 7.09
C ALA A 56 0.10 6.07 7.13
N LYS A 57 1.40 6.31 6.83
CA LYS A 57 1.98 7.67 6.74
C LYS A 57 1.24 8.49 5.68
N GLU A 58 1.05 7.92 4.48
CA GLU A 58 0.38 8.59 3.36
C GLU A 58 -1.10 8.91 3.68
N LEU A 59 -1.83 7.98 4.29
CA LEU A 59 -3.23 8.18 4.70
C LEU A 59 -3.37 9.26 5.79
N ILE A 60 -2.46 9.31 6.76
CA ILE A 60 -2.43 10.36 7.79
C ILE A 60 -2.17 11.73 7.16
N MET A 61 -1.20 11.83 6.24
CA MET A 61 -0.90 13.08 5.53
C MET A 61 -2.06 13.54 4.66
N ALA A 62 -2.80 12.59 4.06
CA ALA A 62 -4.03 12.85 3.32
C ALA A 62 -5.26 13.13 4.21
N LYS A 63 -5.08 13.26 5.53
CA LYS A 63 -6.12 13.59 6.53
C LYS A 63 -7.27 12.59 6.62
N TYR A 64 -7.02 11.31 6.32
CA TYR A 64 -8.01 10.26 6.60
C TYR A 64 -8.26 10.11 8.12
N PRO A 65 -9.49 9.79 8.55
CA PRO A 65 -9.80 9.59 9.96
C PRO A 65 -9.08 8.34 10.49
N LYS A 66 -8.69 8.35 11.78
CA LYS A 66 -7.91 7.29 12.44
C LYS A 66 -8.43 5.89 12.12
N TRP A 67 -9.73 5.63 12.30
CA TRP A 67 -10.33 4.31 12.07
C TRP A 67 -10.06 3.79 10.66
N ARG A 68 -10.16 4.65 9.65
CA ARG A 68 -9.92 4.30 8.24
C ARG A 68 -8.44 4.07 7.95
N VAL A 69 -7.55 4.79 8.64
CA VAL A 69 -6.10 4.54 8.57
C VAL A 69 -5.76 3.16 9.15
N LEU A 70 -6.29 2.81 10.31
CA LEU A 70 -6.03 1.52 10.96
C LEU A 70 -6.53 0.35 10.10
N GLU A 71 -7.73 0.50 9.52
CA GLU A 71 -8.35 -0.47 8.63
C GLU A 71 -7.53 -0.66 7.34
N LEU A 72 -7.33 0.41 6.56
CA LEU A 72 -6.71 0.31 5.24
C LEU A 72 -5.22 -0.04 5.28
N ALA A 73 -4.49 0.41 6.31
CA ALA A 73 -3.08 0.08 6.46
C ALA A 73 -2.83 -1.19 7.30
N GLU A 74 -3.88 -1.77 7.87
CA GLU A 74 -3.83 -2.93 8.76
C GLU A 74 -2.75 -2.80 9.87
N ILE A 75 -2.75 -1.67 10.57
CA ILE A 75 -1.83 -1.39 11.68
C ILE A 75 -2.57 -1.23 13.00
N GLY A 76 -1.90 -1.53 14.11
CA GLY A 76 -2.42 -1.26 15.45
C GLY A 76 -2.28 0.21 15.87
N GLU A 77 -3.04 0.61 16.88
CA GLU A 77 -3.06 2.00 17.38
C GLU A 77 -1.69 2.54 17.78
N ARG A 78 -0.87 1.70 18.44
CA ARG A 78 0.49 2.07 18.86
C ARG A 78 1.34 2.51 17.67
N THR A 79 1.24 1.78 16.56
CA THR A 79 1.95 2.10 15.33
C THR A 79 1.47 3.42 14.73
N TYR A 80 0.14 3.64 14.73
CA TYR A 80 -0.46 4.89 14.25
C TYR A 80 0.07 6.11 15.02
N PHE A 81 0.03 6.08 16.36
CA PHE A 81 0.50 7.21 17.18
C PHE A 81 2.00 7.47 17.03
N ASN A 82 2.81 6.41 16.89
CA ASN A 82 4.25 6.57 16.62
C ASN A 82 4.51 7.24 15.27
N ILE A 83 3.77 6.87 14.23
CA ILE A 83 3.87 7.51 12.90
C ILE A 83 3.42 8.96 12.98
N LEU A 84 2.27 9.23 13.61
CA LEU A 84 1.73 10.58 13.77
C LEU A 84 2.72 11.50 14.52
N LYS A 85 3.36 10.98 15.57
CA LYS A 85 4.40 11.70 16.31
C LYS A 85 5.59 12.03 15.40
N ARG A 86 6.12 11.07 14.65
CA ARG A 86 7.26 11.28 13.72
C ARG A 86 6.96 12.33 12.66
N ILE A 87 5.73 12.33 12.12
CA ILE A 87 5.27 13.34 11.14
C ILE A 87 5.27 14.73 11.79
N LYS A 88 4.73 14.86 13.01
CA LYS A 88 4.72 16.14 13.76
C LYS A 88 6.13 16.63 14.10
N ASP A 89 7.04 15.71 14.42
CA ASP A 89 8.43 16.00 14.75
C ASP A 89 9.30 16.34 13.52
N GLY A 90 8.73 16.36 12.30
CA GLY A 90 9.46 16.63 11.06
C GLY A 90 10.47 15.54 10.66
N LYS A 91 10.44 14.38 11.32
CA LYS A 91 11.34 13.25 11.07
C LYS A 91 10.73 12.37 9.97
N SER A 92 11.06 12.70 8.71
CA SER A 92 10.62 12.04 7.49
C SER A 92 11.29 10.68 7.29
#